data_AF-A0AAQ3NG40-F1
#
_entry.id   AF-A0AAQ3NG40-F1
#
_cell.length_a   1.000
_cell.length_b   1.000
_cell.length_c   1.000
_cell.angle_alpha   90.00
_cell.angle_beta   90.00
_cell.angle_gamma   90.00
#
_symmetry.space_group_name_H-M   'P 1'
#
loop_
_entity.id
_entity.type
_entity.pdbx_description
1 polymer ?
#
loop_
_entity_poly.entity_id
_entity_poly.type
_entity_poly.pdbx_seq_one_letter_code
_entity_poly.pdbx_strand_id
1 'polypeptide(L)'
;MDVEDILGLPKNSFPSLEKKSRPPKESQRKPDGISREVYALTGRLAPLMPCIEASQLKKKPPPLEKITWQWLPFTSSARKDNLQLYHWVRVVNGVPPTGDYSFANYNMAVDVIKYTDEVYDKYLINPTCTKEETDQLFDLCERFDLRFVVIADRFPSSWTVEKLKDRYYSVWRAILVARAPSSGDVAAHPLVKELYSVSQEMERKRALSMVLSQTRQQELRDEEVLVEAKRIAESLHSTQGC
;
A
#
# COMPACT_ATOMS: atom_id res chain seq x y z
N MET A 1 -28.61 38.96 36.99
CA MET A 1 -27.19 39.16 37.37
C MET A 1 -26.42 38.85 36.12
N ASP A 2 -26.05 39.90 35.37
CA ASP A 2 -25.44 39.77 34.05
C ASP A 2 -23.91 39.72 34.14
N VAL A 3 -23.28 39.16 33.11
CA VAL A 3 -21.83 38.93 33.03
C VAL A 3 -21.03 40.24 33.13
N GLU A 4 -21.67 41.38 32.80
CA GLU A 4 -21.06 42.71 32.90
C GLU A 4 -20.93 43.22 34.34
N ASP A 5 -21.77 42.76 35.28
CA ASP A 5 -21.65 43.08 36.72
C ASP A 5 -20.53 42.28 37.41
N ILE A 6 -20.07 41.18 36.80
CA ILE A 6 -19.06 40.28 37.39
C ILE A 6 -17.64 40.77 37.11
N LEU A 7 -17.42 41.59 36.07
CA LEU A 7 -16.08 41.89 35.55
C LEU A 7 -15.59 43.33 35.75
N GLY A 8 -16.35 44.18 36.46
CA GLY A 8 -15.85 45.47 36.97
C GLY A 8 -15.26 46.42 35.91
N LEU A 9 -15.78 46.40 34.69
CA LEU A 9 -15.28 47.25 33.60
C LEU A 9 -15.88 48.67 33.67
N PRO A 10 -15.10 49.73 33.38
CA PRO A 10 -15.54 51.11 33.54
C PRO A 10 -16.63 51.47 32.50
N LYS A 11 -17.72 52.06 33.01
CA LYS A 11 -18.89 52.47 32.26
C LYS A 11 -18.63 53.79 31.54
N ASN A 12 -18.13 53.74 30.30
CA ASN A 12 -17.98 54.93 29.47
C ASN A 12 -19.31 55.28 28.78
N SER A 13 -19.90 56.41 29.17
CA SER A 13 -21.04 57.04 28.51
C SER A 13 -20.57 57.99 27.40
N PHE A 14 -20.94 57.71 26.14
CA PHE A 14 -20.94 58.68 25.04
C PHE A 14 -22.11 58.40 24.06
N PRO A 15 -22.56 59.41 23.29
CA PRO A 15 -23.99 59.69 23.09
C PRO A 15 -24.63 58.96 21.91
N SER A 16 -25.96 58.94 21.95
CA SER A 16 -26.87 58.48 20.91
C SER A 16 -26.53 59.07 19.54
N LEU A 17 -26.08 58.22 18.61
CA LEU A 17 -26.02 58.51 17.18
C LEU A 17 -27.15 57.78 16.45
N GLU A 18 -27.75 58.53 15.54
CA GLU A 18 -29.03 58.30 14.90
C GLU A 18 -29.14 57.00 14.10
N LYS A 19 -30.40 56.53 14.01
CA LYS A 19 -30.85 55.40 13.20
C LYS A 19 -30.33 55.49 11.76
N LYS A 20 -29.47 54.56 11.37
CA LYS A 20 -29.27 54.19 9.96
C LYS A 20 -29.98 52.87 9.69
N SER A 21 -31.01 52.94 8.86
CA SER A 21 -31.81 51.79 8.41
C SER A 21 -30.94 50.78 7.65
N ARG A 22 -30.84 49.55 8.16
CA ARG A 22 -30.32 48.41 7.37
C ARG A 22 -31.41 47.96 6.37
N PRO A 23 -31.04 47.59 5.14
CA PRO A 23 -32.00 47.09 4.15
C PRO A 23 -32.66 45.79 4.64
N PRO A 24 -33.89 45.47 4.18
CA PRO A 24 -34.64 44.33 4.68
C PRO A 24 -33.87 43.04 4.37
N LYS A 25 -33.56 42.30 5.43
CA LYS A 25 -32.92 40.99 5.36
C LYS A 25 -33.94 40.04 4.72
N GLU A 26 -33.72 39.71 3.46
CA GLU A 26 -34.52 38.74 2.71
C GLU A 26 -34.58 37.45 3.54
N SER A 27 -35.77 37.06 3.97
CA SER A 27 -35.97 35.86 4.78
C SER A 27 -35.62 34.66 3.91
N GLN A 28 -34.42 34.10 4.08
CA GLN A 28 -34.05 32.83 3.46
C GLN A 28 -35.07 31.77 3.89
N ARG A 29 -36.00 31.45 2.99
CA ARG A 29 -36.96 30.37 3.19
C ARG A 29 -36.18 29.05 3.20
N LYS A 30 -36.50 28.20 4.16
CA LYS A 30 -35.88 26.89 4.30
C LYS A 30 -36.17 26.03 3.06
N PRO A 31 -35.21 25.20 2.62
CA PRO A 31 -35.52 24.06 1.75
C PRO A 31 -36.34 23.02 2.52
N ASP A 32 -37.36 22.43 1.89
CA ASP A 32 -38.14 21.34 2.48
C ASP A 32 -37.25 20.12 2.78
N GLY A 33 -37.39 19.53 3.97
CA GLY A 33 -36.71 18.29 4.37
C GLY A 33 -35.50 18.44 5.31
N ILE A 34 -35.11 19.65 5.73
CA ILE A 34 -34.01 19.87 6.70
C ILE A 34 -34.50 20.55 7.98
N SER A 35 -34.04 20.07 9.14
CA SER A 35 -34.42 20.61 10.44
C SER A 35 -33.82 22.01 10.70
N ARG A 36 -34.52 22.81 11.50
CA ARG A 36 -34.23 24.25 11.68
C ARG A 36 -32.86 24.48 12.31
N GLU A 37 -32.55 23.65 13.29
CA GLU A 37 -31.35 23.70 14.11
C GLU A 37 -30.10 23.34 13.30
N VAL A 38 -30.19 22.34 12.41
CA VAL A 38 -29.08 21.97 11.52
C VAL A 38 -28.77 23.11 10.54
N TYR A 39 -29.79 23.68 9.90
CA TYR A 39 -29.60 24.80 8.97
C TYR A 39 -29.02 26.05 9.66
N ALA A 40 -29.46 26.34 10.90
CA ALA A 40 -28.96 27.48 11.67
C ALA A 40 -27.50 27.31 12.11
N LEU A 41 -27.05 26.08 12.38
CA LEU A 41 -25.66 25.79 12.74
C LEU A 41 -24.73 25.82 11.52
N THR A 42 -25.18 25.34 10.35
CA THR A 42 -24.32 25.25 9.15
C THR A 42 -24.26 26.57 8.38
N GLY A 43 -25.24 27.47 8.53
CA GLY A 43 -25.20 28.85 7.98
C GLY A 43 -25.36 28.97 6.45
N ARG A 44 -24.94 27.94 5.69
CA ARG A 44 -25.26 27.63 4.28
C ARG A 44 -25.02 26.13 4.06
N LEU A 45 -25.80 25.48 3.21
CA LEU A 45 -25.43 24.15 2.71
C LEU A 45 -24.18 24.30 1.83
N ALA A 46 -23.14 23.50 2.08
CA ALA A 46 -22.07 23.35 1.10
C ALA A 46 -22.71 22.88 -0.22
N PRO A 47 -22.45 23.51 -1.37
CA PRO A 47 -22.95 23.02 -2.63
C PRO A 47 -22.36 21.62 -2.84
N LEU A 48 -23.17 20.59 -2.60
CA LEU A 48 -22.86 19.26 -3.06
C LEU A 48 -22.91 19.34 -4.58
N MET A 49 -21.74 19.37 -5.22
CA MET A 49 -21.64 19.21 -6.66
C MET A 49 -22.43 17.94 -7.01
N PRO A 50 -23.49 18.02 -7.81
CA PRO A 50 -24.14 16.83 -8.32
C PRO A 50 -23.09 16.08 -9.13
N CYS A 51 -22.61 14.94 -8.62
CA CYS A 51 -21.67 14.08 -9.34
C CYS A 51 -22.33 13.44 -10.58
N ILE A 52 -23.64 13.66 -10.78
CA ILE A 52 -24.45 13.04 -11.81
C ILE A 52 -25.29 14.13 -12.49
N GLU A 53 -25.08 14.32 -13.79
CA GLU A 53 -25.93 15.19 -14.60
C GLU A 53 -27.39 14.68 -14.59
N ALA A 54 -28.36 15.60 -14.53
CA ALA A 54 -29.79 15.27 -14.60
C ALA A 54 -30.18 14.52 -15.89
N SER A 55 -29.37 14.62 -16.95
CA SER A 55 -29.47 13.83 -18.19
C SER A 55 -29.30 12.32 -17.95
N GLN A 56 -28.51 11.93 -16.96
CA GLN A 56 -28.25 10.52 -16.60
C GLN A 56 -29.41 9.90 -15.79
N LEU A 57 -30.23 10.71 -15.13
CA LEU A 57 -31.41 10.25 -14.38
C LEU A 57 -32.57 9.81 -15.29
N LYS A 58 -32.55 10.17 -16.57
CA LYS A 58 -33.55 9.76 -17.57
C LYS A 58 -33.16 8.49 -18.35
N LYS A 59 -31.99 7.90 -18.08
CA LYS A 59 -31.63 6.61 -18.66
C LYS A 59 -32.49 5.54 -18.00
N LYS A 60 -33.26 4.81 -18.83
CA LYS A 60 -33.99 3.62 -18.39
C LYS A 60 -33.00 2.73 -17.63
N PRO A 61 -33.32 2.30 -16.38
CA PRO A 61 -32.42 1.41 -15.67
C PRO A 61 -32.15 0.20 -16.55
N PRO A 62 -30.90 -0.30 -16.60
CA PRO A 62 -30.62 -1.54 -17.31
C PRO A 62 -31.61 -2.61 -16.81
N PRO A 63 -32.04 -3.54 -17.69
CA PRO A 63 -32.94 -4.61 -17.27
C PRO A 63 -32.38 -5.24 -16.00
N LEU A 64 -33.24 -5.43 -14.99
CA LEU A 64 -32.88 -6.02 -13.70
C LEU A 64 -32.27 -7.40 -13.96
N GLU A 65 -30.94 -7.46 -14.05
CA GLU A 65 -30.19 -8.70 -14.05
C GLU A 65 -30.53 -9.42 -12.74
N LYS A 66 -31.13 -10.60 -12.84
CA LYS A 66 -31.33 -11.45 -11.67
C LYS A 66 -29.99 -12.04 -11.32
N ILE A 67 -29.34 -11.45 -10.33
CA ILE A 67 -28.07 -11.91 -9.79
C ILE A 67 -28.36 -12.89 -8.65
N THR A 68 -27.92 -14.12 -8.80
CA THR A 68 -27.96 -15.13 -7.73
C THR A 68 -26.56 -15.64 -7.48
N TRP A 69 -26.19 -15.82 -6.20
CA TRP A 69 -24.93 -16.45 -5.83
C TRP A 69 -25.18 -17.94 -5.62
N GLN A 70 -24.41 -18.78 -6.30
CA GLN A 70 -24.52 -20.23 -6.19
C GLN A 70 -23.18 -20.83 -5.79
N TRP A 71 -23.20 -21.83 -4.91
CA TRP A 71 -22.02 -22.59 -4.51
C TRP A 71 -21.79 -23.69 -5.54
N LEU A 72 -20.86 -23.45 -6.47
CA LEU A 72 -20.62 -24.35 -7.61
C LEU A 72 -19.21 -24.94 -7.56
N PRO A 73 -19.05 -26.19 -8.02
CA PRO A 73 -17.74 -26.79 -8.19
C PRO A 73 -17.02 -26.12 -9.37
N PHE A 74 -15.71 -25.95 -9.24
CA PHE A 74 -14.85 -25.45 -10.31
C PHE A 74 -13.51 -26.21 -10.32
N THR A 75 -12.88 -26.19 -11.49
CA THR A 75 -11.50 -26.61 -11.72
C THR A 75 -10.69 -25.39 -12.12
N SER A 76 -9.41 -25.34 -11.76
CA SER A 76 -8.52 -24.22 -12.11
C SER A 76 -7.39 -24.74 -13.00
N SER A 77 -7.24 -24.18 -14.21
CA SER A 77 -6.12 -24.55 -15.11
C SER A 77 -4.74 -24.27 -14.51
N ALA A 78 -4.67 -23.39 -13.51
CA ALA A 78 -3.44 -23.09 -12.77
C ALA A 78 -2.88 -24.30 -12.02
N ARG A 79 -3.66 -25.36 -11.82
CA ARG A 79 -3.27 -26.55 -11.06
C ARG A 79 -3.19 -27.76 -11.96
N LYS A 80 -2.21 -28.63 -11.70
CA LYS A 80 -1.97 -29.86 -12.48
C LYS A 80 -2.61 -31.11 -11.86
N ASP A 81 -3.18 -30.99 -10.67
CA ASP A 81 -3.69 -32.11 -9.86
C ASP A 81 -5.18 -32.41 -10.07
N ASN A 82 -5.85 -31.71 -10.99
CA ASN A 82 -7.29 -31.85 -11.29
C ASN A 82 -8.21 -31.76 -10.05
N LEU A 83 -7.76 -31.11 -8.97
CA LEU A 83 -8.55 -31.02 -7.75
C LEU A 83 -9.76 -30.11 -7.97
N GLN A 84 -10.94 -30.64 -7.65
CA GLN A 84 -12.20 -29.91 -7.72
C GLN A 84 -12.44 -29.16 -6.40
N LEU A 85 -12.63 -27.85 -6.50
CA LEU A 85 -12.92 -26.96 -5.37
C LEU A 85 -14.29 -26.32 -5.55
N TYR A 86 -14.80 -25.64 -4.52
CA TYR A 86 -16.07 -24.94 -4.58
C TYR A 86 -15.89 -23.45 -4.28
N HIS A 87 -16.65 -22.61 -4.97
CA HIS A 87 -16.64 -21.16 -4.80
C HIS A 87 -18.04 -20.58 -4.97
N TRP A 88 -18.30 -19.42 -4.36
CA TRP A 88 -19.51 -18.66 -4.59
C TRP A 88 -19.39 -17.94 -5.93
N VAL A 89 -20.23 -18.35 -6.89
CA VAL A 89 -20.19 -17.83 -8.26
C VAL A 89 -21.39 -16.92 -8.50
N ARG A 90 -21.14 -15.73 -9.07
CA ARG A 90 -22.19 -14.80 -9.51
C ARG A 90 -22.85 -15.35 -10.78
N VAL A 91 -24.07 -15.86 -10.64
CA VAL A 91 -24.90 -16.34 -11.75
C VAL A 91 -25.85 -15.21 -12.18
N VAL A 92 -25.78 -14.81 -13.44
CA VAL A 92 -26.60 -13.72 -14.00
C VAL A 92 -27.68 -14.34 -14.90
N ASN A 93 -28.95 -14.06 -14.61
CA ASN A 93 -30.09 -14.57 -15.37
C ASN A 93 -30.11 -16.11 -15.52
N GLY A 94 -29.61 -16.83 -14.51
CA GLY A 94 -29.55 -18.29 -14.51
C GLY A 94 -28.40 -18.92 -15.31
N VAL A 95 -27.53 -18.10 -15.92
CA VAL A 95 -26.36 -18.58 -16.67
C VAL A 95 -25.10 -18.45 -15.80
N PRO A 96 -24.42 -19.55 -15.47
CA PRO A 96 -23.13 -19.48 -14.78
C PRO A 96 -22.06 -18.90 -15.71
N PRO A 97 -21.02 -18.24 -15.16
CA PRO A 97 -19.91 -17.74 -15.95
C PRO A 97 -19.25 -18.90 -16.69
N THR A 98 -19.08 -18.71 -18.00
CA THR A 98 -18.44 -19.67 -18.89
C THR A 98 -16.96 -19.32 -19.01
N GLY A 99 -16.08 -20.27 -18.75
CA GLY A 99 -14.63 -20.07 -18.82
C GLY A 99 -13.89 -20.85 -17.74
N ASP A 100 -12.58 -20.73 -17.77
CA ASP A 100 -11.72 -21.19 -16.69
C ASP A 100 -11.90 -20.33 -15.43
N TYR A 101 -11.43 -20.82 -14.28
CA TYR A 101 -11.55 -20.12 -13.02
C TYR A 101 -10.95 -18.72 -13.08
N SER A 102 -11.69 -17.69 -12.65
CA SER A 102 -11.29 -16.28 -12.80
C SER A 102 -9.92 -15.95 -12.22
N PHE A 103 -9.47 -16.69 -11.21
CA PHE A 103 -8.17 -16.47 -10.57
C PHE A 103 -7.03 -17.33 -11.12
N ALA A 104 -7.30 -18.24 -12.07
CA ALA A 104 -6.27 -19.09 -12.65
C ALA A 104 -5.15 -18.27 -13.30
N ASN A 105 -5.51 -17.15 -13.93
CA ASN A 105 -4.57 -16.25 -14.60
C ASN A 105 -3.59 -15.55 -13.65
N TYR A 106 -3.88 -15.49 -12.34
CA TYR A 106 -2.99 -14.87 -11.36
C TYR A 106 -1.95 -15.83 -10.78
N ASN A 107 -1.99 -17.11 -11.18
CA ASN A 107 -0.99 -18.07 -10.75
C ASN A 107 0.33 -17.84 -11.50
N MET A 108 1.17 -16.98 -10.95
CA MET A 108 2.50 -16.68 -11.49
C MET A 108 3.52 -17.64 -10.87
N ALA A 109 3.96 -18.63 -11.64
CA ALA A 109 5.06 -19.51 -11.25
C ALA A 109 6.39 -18.78 -11.43
N VAL A 110 7.27 -18.87 -10.44
CA VAL A 110 8.61 -18.27 -10.52
C VAL A 110 9.56 -19.26 -11.20
N ASP A 111 10.31 -18.79 -12.20
CA ASP A 111 11.36 -19.59 -12.82
C ASP A 111 12.63 -19.57 -11.96
N VAL A 112 12.91 -20.69 -11.29
CA VAL A 112 14.09 -20.86 -10.44
C VAL A 112 15.22 -21.46 -11.27
N ILE A 113 16.40 -20.83 -11.23
CA ILE A 113 17.55 -21.31 -11.99
C ILE A 113 18.00 -22.70 -11.51
N LYS A 114 18.27 -23.59 -12.46
CA LYS A 114 18.84 -24.92 -12.21
C LYS A 114 20.33 -24.90 -12.57
N TYR A 115 21.15 -25.50 -11.72
CA TYR A 115 22.59 -25.67 -11.92
C TYR A 115 22.98 -27.15 -11.83
N THR A 116 24.13 -27.48 -12.41
CA THR A 116 24.74 -28.81 -12.34
C THR A 116 25.88 -28.81 -11.33
N ASP A 117 26.30 -30.01 -10.92
CA ASP A 117 27.41 -30.22 -10.00
C ASP A 117 28.71 -29.55 -10.47
N GLU A 118 29.00 -29.60 -11.77
CA GLU A 118 30.17 -28.96 -12.37
C GLU A 118 30.14 -27.43 -12.20
N VAL A 119 28.96 -26.82 -12.34
CA VAL A 119 28.78 -25.37 -12.12
C VAL A 119 28.95 -25.05 -10.64
N TYR A 120 28.48 -25.93 -9.76
CA TYR A 120 28.63 -25.76 -8.33
C TYR A 120 30.10 -25.71 -7.90
N ASP A 121 30.86 -26.74 -8.29
CA ASP A 121 32.27 -26.87 -7.90
C ASP A 121 33.14 -25.74 -8.48
N LYS A 122 32.77 -25.21 -9.65
CA LYS A 122 33.55 -24.17 -10.31
C LYS A 122 33.24 -22.75 -9.82
N TYR A 123 31.98 -22.45 -9.52
CA TYR A 123 31.52 -21.07 -9.32
C TYR A 123 30.76 -20.82 -8.02
N LEU A 124 30.26 -21.86 -7.34
CA LEU A 124 29.29 -21.70 -6.22
C LEU A 124 29.84 -22.13 -4.86
N ILE A 125 31.07 -22.65 -4.79
CA ILE A 125 31.74 -23.02 -3.53
C ILE A 125 31.77 -21.81 -2.57
N ASN A 126 31.37 -22.05 -1.32
CA ASN A 126 31.37 -21.03 -0.28
C ASN A 126 31.79 -21.65 1.06
N PRO A 127 32.66 -21.00 1.86
CA PRO A 127 33.09 -21.52 3.16
C PRO A 127 31.99 -21.57 4.24
N THR A 128 30.90 -20.83 4.06
CA THR A 128 29.83 -20.69 5.06
C THR A 128 28.59 -21.56 4.80
N CYS A 129 28.59 -22.28 3.67
CA CYS A 129 27.43 -23.01 3.17
C CYS A 129 27.87 -24.25 2.40
N THR A 130 27.27 -25.38 2.73
CA THR A 130 27.51 -26.66 2.05
C THR A 130 26.69 -26.77 0.76
N LYS A 131 27.05 -27.75 -0.09
CA LYS A 131 26.31 -28.02 -1.32
C LYS A 131 24.90 -28.48 -1.02
N GLU A 132 24.76 -29.37 -0.05
CA GLU A 132 23.51 -29.96 0.39
C GLU A 132 22.54 -28.88 0.89
N GLU A 133 23.03 -27.91 1.67
CA GLU A 133 22.23 -26.76 2.11
C GLU A 133 21.80 -25.87 0.94
N THR A 134 22.67 -25.69 -0.07
CA THR A 134 22.32 -24.91 -1.26
C THR A 134 21.27 -25.64 -2.09
N ASP A 135 21.41 -26.94 -2.30
CA ASP A 135 20.45 -27.75 -3.05
C ASP A 135 19.07 -27.76 -2.37
N GLN A 136 19.05 -27.94 -1.05
CA GLN A 136 17.82 -27.84 -0.26
C GLN A 136 17.16 -26.45 -0.36
N LEU A 137 17.96 -25.38 -0.34
CA LEU A 137 17.45 -24.02 -0.51
C LEU A 137 16.77 -23.87 -1.88
N PHE A 138 17.40 -24.34 -2.96
CA PHE A 138 16.86 -24.21 -4.31
C PHE A 138 15.60 -25.07 -4.52
N ASP A 139 15.55 -26.26 -3.94
CA ASP A 139 14.34 -27.11 -3.94
C ASP A 139 13.18 -26.44 -3.18
N LEU A 140 13.45 -25.84 -2.01
CA LEU A 140 12.44 -25.07 -1.28
C LEU A 140 12.01 -23.80 -2.04
N CYS A 141 12.94 -23.14 -2.74
CA CYS A 141 12.65 -22.00 -3.60
C CYS A 141 11.69 -22.35 -4.74
N GLU A 142 11.86 -23.52 -5.38
CA GLU A 142 10.96 -24.03 -6.42
C GLU A 142 9.60 -24.46 -5.84
N ARG A 143 9.58 -25.11 -4.67
CA ARG A 143 8.34 -25.57 -4.03
C ARG A 143 7.47 -24.44 -3.45
N PHE A 144 8.08 -23.34 -3.02
CA PHE A 144 7.39 -22.25 -2.32
C PHE A 144 7.44 -20.90 -3.05
N ASP A 145 7.70 -20.90 -4.36
CA ASP A 145 7.68 -19.71 -5.23
C ASP A 145 8.49 -18.52 -4.65
N LEU A 146 9.71 -18.79 -4.16
CA LEU A 146 10.59 -17.80 -3.52
C LEU A 146 10.00 -17.06 -2.30
N ARG A 147 8.99 -17.61 -1.64
CA ARG A 147 8.45 -17.04 -0.39
C ARG A 147 9.41 -17.29 0.77
N PHE A 148 10.46 -16.49 0.87
CA PHE A 148 11.56 -16.68 1.82
C PHE A 148 11.14 -16.80 3.29
N VAL A 149 10.01 -16.21 3.70
CA VAL A 149 9.49 -16.36 5.07
C VAL A 149 9.05 -17.81 5.34
N VAL A 150 8.36 -18.43 4.38
CA VAL A 150 7.94 -19.84 4.45
C VAL A 150 9.16 -20.75 4.31
N ILE A 151 10.09 -20.40 3.42
CA ILE A 151 11.32 -21.17 3.22
C ILE A 151 12.14 -21.19 4.52
N ALA A 152 12.30 -20.04 5.19
CA ALA A 152 13.04 -19.95 6.45
C ALA A 152 12.40 -20.77 7.57
N ASP A 153 11.07 -20.82 7.64
CA ASP A 153 10.33 -21.67 8.60
C ASP A 153 10.57 -23.18 8.38
N ARG A 154 10.72 -23.59 7.11
CA ARG A 154 10.90 -25.00 6.73
C ARG A 154 12.35 -25.41 6.54
N PHE A 155 13.29 -24.48 6.61
CA PHE A 155 14.71 -24.77 6.44
C PHE A 155 15.24 -25.49 7.69
N PRO A 156 15.97 -26.61 7.55
CA PRO A 156 16.43 -27.39 8.71
C PRO A 156 17.40 -26.61 9.62
N SER A 157 18.21 -25.74 9.03
CA SER A 157 19.17 -24.91 9.74
C SER A 157 18.52 -23.59 10.19
N SER A 158 19.01 -22.99 11.27
CA SER A 158 18.55 -21.71 11.82
C SER A 158 19.00 -20.47 11.01
N TRP A 159 18.99 -20.57 9.68
CA TRP A 159 19.37 -19.47 8.81
C TRP A 159 18.30 -18.39 8.80
N THR A 160 18.74 -17.13 8.90
CA THR A 160 17.83 -16.00 8.76
C THR A 160 17.38 -15.83 7.31
N VAL A 161 16.23 -15.16 7.13
CA VAL A 161 15.70 -14.82 5.81
C VAL A 161 16.74 -14.06 4.97
N GLU A 162 17.52 -13.19 5.59
CA GLU A 162 18.53 -12.39 4.91
C GLU A 162 19.68 -13.25 4.40
N LYS A 163 20.12 -14.25 5.19
CA LYS A 163 21.17 -15.19 4.80
C LYS A 163 20.70 -16.10 3.66
N LEU A 164 19.45 -16.58 3.71
CA LEU A 164 18.86 -17.39 2.63
C LEU A 164 18.78 -16.60 1.32
N LYS A 165 18.32 -15.35 1.39
CA LYS A 165 18.29 -14.44 0.23
C LYS A 165 19.70 -14.19 -0.32
N ASP A 166 20.68 -13.93 0.55
CA ASP A 166 22.07 -13.70 0.15
C ASP A 166 22.64 -14.89 -0.63
N ARG A 167 22.46 -16.10 -0.10
CA ARG A 167 22.89 -17.32 -0.77
C ARG A 167 22.18 -17.53 -2.12
N TYR A 168 20.86 -17.33 -2.17
CA TYR A 168 20.09 -17.48 -3.40
C TYR A 168 20.54 -16.51 -4.50
N TYR A 169 20.61 -15.20 -4.19
CA TYR A 169 20.96 -14.18 -5.18
C TYR A 169 22.44 -14.24 -5.59
N SER A 170 23.35 -14.61 -4.67
CA SER A 170 24.76 -14.80 -5.02
C SER A 170 24.96 -15.96 -6.00
N VAL A 171 24.29 -17.10 -5.76
CA VAL A 171 24.31 -18.24 -6.68
C VAL A 171 23.71 -17.86 -8.03
N TRP A 172 22.53 -17.22 -8.02
CA TRP A 172 21.85 -16.85 -9.27
C TRP A 172 22.70 -15.89 -10.12
N ARG A 173 23.32 -14.90 -9.48
CA ARG A 173 24.26 -13.97 -10.12
C ARG A 173 25.49 -14.70 -10.66
N ALA A 174 26.10 -15.60 -9.89
CA ALA A 174 27.29 -16.34 -10.31
C ALA A 174 27.01 -17.17 -11.58
N ILE A 175 25.87 -17.86 -11.62
CA ILE A 175 25.45 -18.63 -12.81
C ILE A 175 25.16 -17.69 -13.98
N LEU A 176 24.47 -16.58 -13.75
CA LEU A 176 24.16 -15.60 -14.79
C LEU A 176 25.42 -15.06 -15.46
N VAL A 177 26.43 -14.69 -14.66
CA VAL A 177 27.73 -14.22 -15.15
C VAL A 177 28.49 -15.34 -15.87
N ALA A 178 28.47 -16.57 -15.33
CA ALA A 178 29.16 -17.70 -15.94
C ALA A 178 28.56 -18.12 -17.30
N ARG A 179 27.26 -17.89 -17.52
CA ARG A 179 26.57 -18.17 -18.79
C ARG A 179 26.70 -17.04 -19.82
N ALA A 180 27.13 -15.86 -19.40
CA ALA A 180 27.25 -14.71 -20.30
C ALA A 180 28.47 -14.83 -21.21
N PRO A 181 28.35 -14.53 -22.52
CA PRO A 181 29.50 -14.51 -23.44
C PRO A 181 30.50 -13.41 -23.08
N SER A 182 30.00 -12.27 -22.61
CA SER A 182 30.82 -11.15 -22.17
C SER A 182 30.25 -10.50 -20.90
N SER A 183 31.13 -9.86 -20.12
CA SER A 183 30.73 -9.14 -18.90
C SER A 183 29.79 -7.95 -19.19
N GLY A 184 29.90 -7.34 -20.37
CA GLY A 184 29.07 -6.22 -20.79
C GLY A 184 27.59 -6.61 -20.96
N ASP A 185 27.31 -7.85 -21.39
CA ASP A 185 25.95 -8.31 -21.68
C ASP A 185 25.07 -8.42 -20.42
N VAL A 186 25.70 -8.69 -19.27
CA VAL A 186 25.00 -8.87 -17.99
C VAL A 186 25.11 -7.66 -17.06
N ALA A 187 25.90 -6.64 -17.41
CA ALA A 187 26.14 -5.47 -16.56
C ALA A 187 24.85 -4.68 -16.23
N ALA A 188 23.90 -4.65 -17.16
CA ALA A 188 22.61 -3.97 -16.96
C ALA A 188 21.59 -4.80 -16.17
N HIS A 189 21.85 -6.10 -15.96
CA HIS A 189 20.91 -6.98 -15.29
C HIS A 189 20.76 -6.58 -13.81
N PRO A 190 19.52 -6.50 -13.25
CA PRO A 190 19.30 -6.03 -11.88
C PRO A 190 20.15 -6.74 -10.82
N LEU A 191 20.29 -8.07 -10.92
CA LEU A 191 21.12 -8.87 -10.00
C LEU A 191 22.62 -8.55 -10.01
N VAL A 192 23.11 -7.94 -11.09
CA VAL A 192 24.52 -7.57 -11.25
C VAL A 192 24.72 -6.10 -10.90
N LYS A 193 23.79 -5.24 -11.33
CA LYS A 193 23.81 -3.81 -11.05
C LYS A 193 23.53 -3.48 -9.59
N GLU A 194 22.52 -4.13 -9.02
CA GLU A 194 22.00 -3.86 -7.68
C GLU A 194 22.22 -5.10 -6.82
N LEU A 195 23.39 -5.16 -6.21
CA LEU A 195 23.76 -6.29 -5.38
C LEU A 195 22.88 -6.35 -4.14
N TYR A 196 22.31 -7.53 -3.90
CA TYR A 196 21.67 -7.80 -2.63
C TYR A 196 22.68 -7.64 -1.50
N SER A 197 22.32 -6.87 -0.48
CA SER A 197 23.15 -6.61 0.68
C SER A 197 22.38 -6.94 1.95
N VAL A 198 22.90 -7.90 2.70
CA VAL A 198 22.33 -8.35 3.99
C VAL A 198 22.24 -7.17 4.97
N SER A 199 23.28 -6.34 5.06
CA SER A 199 23.31 -5.20 5.98
C SER A 199 22.25 -4.15 5.64
N GLN A 200 22.10 -3.82 4.35
CA GLN A 200 21.06 -2.88 3.92
C GLN A 200 19.65 -3.43 4.14
N GLU A 201 19.40 -4.71 3.87
CA GLU A 201 18.09 -5.32 4.11
C GLU A 201 17.75 -5.35 5.62
N MET A 202 18.73 -5.65 6.48
CA MET A 202 18.54 -5.60 7.93
C MET A 202 18.22 -4.18 8.41
N GLU A 203 18.97 -3.18 7.95
CA GLU A 203 18.75 -1.79 8.34
C GLU A 203 17.39 -1.28 7.83
N ARG A 204 17.04 -1.61 6.59
CA ARG A 204 15.74 -1.28 6.00
C ARG A 204 14.58 -1.88 6.83
N LYS A 205 14.69 -3.14 7.25
CA LYS A 205 13.70 -3.79 8.12
C LYS A 205 13.63 -3.14 9.49
N ARG A 206 14.78 -2.78 10.08
CA ARG A 206 14.85 -2.08 11.37
C ARG A 206 14.14 -0.72 11.29
N ALA A 207 14.47 0.08 10.29
CA ALA A 207 13.84 1.40 10.07
C ALA A 207 12.33 1.28 9.85
N LEU A 208 11.88 0.32 9.04
CA LEU A 208 10.45 0.07 8.84
C LEU A 208 9.75 -0.35 10.13
N SER A 209 10.38 -1.24 10.91
CA SER A 209 9.84 -1.65 12.21
C SER A 209 9.71 -0.48 13.17
N MET A 210 10.68 0.45 13.17
CA MET A 210 10.59 1.67 13.98
C MET A 210 9.36 2.48 13.58
N VAL A 211 9.19 2.78 12.29
CA VAL A 211 8.04 3.55 11.79
C VAL A 211 6.71 2.88 12.09
N LEU A 212 6.59 1.57 11.84
CA LEU A 212 5.34 0.83 12.11
C LEU A 212 4.99 0.74 13.60
N SER A 213 5.99 0.88 14.48
CA SER A 213 5.80 0.91 15.93
C SER A 213 5.56 2.31 16.50
N GLN A 214 5.60 3.36 15.65
CA GLN A 214 5.38 4.73 16.11
C GLN A 214 3.96 4.91 16.64
N THR A 215 3.86 5.74 17.67
CA THR A 215 2.57 6.17 18.22
C THR A 215 2.19 7.51 17.62
N ARG A 216 0.88 7.81 17.58
CA ARG A 216 0.38 9.11 17.11
C ARG A 216 0.99 10.31 17.85
N GLN A 217 1.31 10.16 19.15
CA GLN A 217 1.99 11.21 19.90
C GLN A 217 3.43 11.40 19.46
N GLN A 218 4.12 10.32 19.07
CA GLN A 218 5.47 10.41 18.54
C GLN A 218 5.47 11.07 17.16
N GLU A 219 4.51 10.73 16.29
CA GLU A 219 4.36 11.33 14.97
C GLU A 219 4.18 12.86 15.04
N LEU A 220 3.32 13.36 15.94
CA LEU A 220 3.12 14.80 16.13
C LEU A 220 4.39 15.51 16.60
N ARG A 221 5.13 14.90 17.54
CA ARG A 221 6.42 15.47 18.01
C ARG A 221 7.47 15.47 16.90
N ASP A 222 7.55 14.40 16.13
CA ASP A 222 8.49 14.31 15.00
C ASP A 222 8.14 15.35 13.92
N GLU A 223 6.84 15.61 13.67
CA GLU A 223 6.37 16.66 12.76
C GLU A 223 6.75 18.07 13.24
N GLU A 224 6.57 18.38 14.53
CA GLU A 224 7.01 19.64 15.14
C GLU A 224 8.51 19.86 14.98
N VAL A 225 9.32 18.83 15.27
CA VAL A 225 10.79 18.85 15.10
C VAL A 225 11.18 19.07 13.63
N LEU A 226 10.49 18.42 12.68
CA LEU A 226 10.75 18.61 11.25
C LEU A 226 10.42 20.02 10.76
N VAL A 227 9.34 20.63 11.27
CA VAL A 227 8.99 22.03 10.97
C VAL A 227 10.06 22.98 11.51
N GLU A 228 10.55 22.74 12.72
CA GLU A 228 11.63 23.54 13.31
C GLU A 228 12.94 23.39 12.53
N ALA A 229 13.33 22.16 12.18
CA ALA A 229 14.53 21.89 11.40
C ALA A 229 14.50 22.58 10.02
N LYS A 230 13.34 22.62 9.35
CA LYS A 230 13.16 23.36 8.09
C LYS A 230 13.36 24.86 8.26
N ARG A 231 12.81 25.46 9.32
CA ARG A 231 13.02 26.89 9.62
C ARG A 231 14.50 27.22 9.84
N ILE A 232 15.24 26.34 10.54
CA ILE A 232 16.68 26.49 10.76
C ILE A 232 17.44 26.36 9.43
N ALA A 233 17.09 25.39 8.58
CA ALA A 233 17.74 25.22 7.29
C ALA A 233 17.55 26.45 6.38
N GLU A 234 16.34 27.01 6.33
CA GLU A 234 16.02 28.22 5.55
C GLU A 234 16.75 29.47 6.06
N SER A 235 16.89 29.62 7.39
CA SER A 235 17.63 30.73 7.99
C SER A 235 19.13 30.64 7.72
N LEU A 236 19.72 29.43 7.80
CA LEU A 236 21.11 29.18 7.42
C LEU A 236 21.36 29.46 5.94
N HIS A 237 20.45 29.03 5.07
CA HIS A 237 20.56 29.29 3.62
C HIS A 237 20.50 30.80 3.30
N SER A 238 19.65 31.54 4.02
CA SER A 238 19.54 33.00 3.87
C SER A 238 20.78 33.75 4.40
N THR A 239 21.52 33.15 5.34
CA THR A 239 22.71 33.76 5.95
C THR A 239 23.99 33.46 5.15
N GLN A 240 24.05 32.32 4.44
CA GLN A 240 25.20 31.94 3.58
C GLN A 240 25.17 32.54 2.17
N GLY A 241 24.05 33.16 1.76
CA GLY A 241 23.88 33.82 0.47
C GLY A 241 24.25 35.32 0.42
N CYS A 242 24.92 35.85 1.44
CA CYS A 242 25.43 37.23 1.51
C CYS A 242 26.95 37.29 1.51
#